data_AF-A0A330LMM7-F1
#
_entry.id   AF-A0A330LMM7-F1
#
_cell.length_a   1.000
_cell.length_b   1.000
_cell.length_c   1.000
_cell.angle_alpha   90.00
_cell.angle_beta   90.00
_cell.angle_gamma   90.00
#
_symmetry.space_group_name_H-M   'P 1'
#
loop_
_entity.id
_entity.type
_entity.pdbx_description
1 polymer ?
#
loop_
_entity_poly.entity_id
_entity_poly.type
_entity_poly.pdbx_seq_one_letter_code
_entity_poly.pdbx_strand_id
1 'polypeptide(L)'
;MAELGKLNTLEIIKETGSGFYLDGGVLGEILLPFTNSPLDIDIGDELEVFIYLDSEDRIIATTQKVLGAVGEFVMLKVKQVNNVGAFLDWGLDKDLLVPYSEQRIPLQVGREYLVAIYLDRIHGRITATTKLDRHVDNTPARYKIHEQVEITPVDPTDLGYKVIVNNSHWGVVYKNEMFKKLNRGEKQKAYIQKVREDGKIDILLNEPGHGKVSDFSQVLLSELNKHGGFMPVTDKTDPETIARLFGVSKKTFKSAVGQLFKKGIIDIVKTGNVGLQVKDSE
;
A
#
# COMPACT_ATOMS: atom_id res chain seq x y z
N MET A 1 -18.67 7.67 -18.33
CA MET A 1 -18.82 9.12 -18.07
C MET A 1 -17.56 9.60 -17.42
N ALA A 2 -17.04 10.75 -17.84
CA ALA A 2 -15.80 11.29 -17.31
C ALA A 2 -15.94 11.68 -15.83
N GLU A 3 -14.92 11.37 -15.03
CA GLU A 3 -14.85 11.70 -13.61
C GLU A 3 -13.65 12.61 -13.31
N LEU A 4 -13.92 13.74 -12.65
CA LEU A 4 -12.91 14.69 -12.21
C LEU A 4 -12.01 14.08 -11.12
N GLY A 5 -10.70 14.23 -11.29
CA GLY A 5 -9.68 13.71 -10.38
C GLY A 5 -9.40 12.22 -10.54
N LYS A 6 -9.75 11.62 -11.69
CA LYS A 6 -9.51 10.21 -12.00
C LYS A 6 -8.93 10.04 -13.41
N LEU A 7 -8.40 8.84 -13.66
CA LEU A 7 -8.10 8.38 -15.01
C LEU A 7 -9.40 8.02 -15.73
N ASN A 8 -9.47 8.42 -17.00
CA ASN A 8 -10.62 8.24 -17.86
C ASN A 8 -10.13 7.87 -19.26
N THR A 9 -10.82 6.96 -19.93
CA THR A 9 -10.62 6.70 -21.36
C THR A 9 -11.64 7.52 -22.13
N LEU A 10 -11.18 8.51 -22.90
CA LEU A 10 -12.03 9.45 -23.64
C LEU A 10 -11.66 9.50 -25.13
N GLU A 11 -12.65 9.70 -26.00
CA GLU A 11 -12.47 9.85 -27.44
C GLU A 11 -12.06 11.28 -27.82
N ILE A 12 -11.13 11.42 -28.77
CA ILE A 12 -10.74 12.69 -29.37
C ILE A 12 -11.78 13.12 -30.40
N ILE A 13 -12.43 14.27 -30.17
CA ILE A 13 -13.53 14.74 -31.02
C ILE A 13 -13.15 15.90 -31.95
N LYS A 14 -12.11 16.67 -31.61
CA LYS A 14 -11.60 17.75 -32.45
C LYS A 14 -10.17 18.14 -32.08
N GLU A 15 -9.45 18.67 -33.07
CA GLU A 15 -8.17 19.33 -32.88
C GLU A 15 -8.32 20.84 -33.05
N THR A 16 -7.59 21.60 -32.24
CA THR A 16 -7.52 23.06 -32.29
C THR A 16 -6.07 23.53 -32.19
N GLY A 17 -5.82 24.83 -32.40
CA GLY A 17 -4.48 25.38 -32.26
C GLY A 17 -3.85 25.26 -30.85
N SER A 18 -4.65 24.98 -29.82
CA SER A 18 -4.19 24.82 -28.43
C SER A 18 -4.06 23.36 -27.97
N GLY A 19 -4.55 22.41 -28.74
CA GLY A 19 -4.58 20.99 -28.38
C GLY A 19 -5.83 20.27 -28.88
N PHE A 20 -6.02 19.05 -28.38
CA PHE A 20 -7.16 18.20 -28.69
C PHE A 20 -8.29 18.45 -27.70
N TYR A 21 -9.54 18.27 -28.13
CA TYR A 21 -10.67 18.17 -27.20
C TYR A 21 -11.19 16.74 -27.19
N LEU A 22 -11.50 16.30 -25.98
CA LEU A 22 -12.00 14.97 -25.67
C LEU A 22 -13.49 15.04 -25.29
N ASP A 23 -14.25 14.02 -25.62
CA ASP A 23 -15.65 13.91 -25.16
C ASP A 23 -15.70 13.53 -23.67
N GLY A 24 -15.94 14.51 -22.80
CA GLY A 24 -16.15 14.32 -21.38
C GLY A 24 -17.60 13.95 -21.00
N GLY A 25 -18.50 13.79 -21.97
CA GLY A 25 -19.92 13.54 -21.75
C GLY A 25 -20.57 14.67 -20.95
N VAL A 26 -20.97 14.38 -19.71
CA VAL A 26 -21.63 15.37 -18.82
C VAL A 26 -20.70 16.54 -18.46
N LEU A 27 -19.38 16.32 -18.47
CA LEU A 27 -18.40 17.38 -18.24
C LEU A 27 -18.16 18.26 -19.47
N GLY A 28 -18.82 17.96 -20.61
CA GLY A 28 -18.64 18.67 -21.87
C GLY A 28 -17.33 18.31 -22.57
N GLU A 29 -16.88 19.17 -23.46
CA GLU A 29 -15.62 19.01 -24.17
C GLU A 29 -14.44 19.39 -23.26
N ILE A 30 -13.46 18.50 -23.13
CA ILE A 30 -12.31 18.70 -22.24
C ILE A 30 -11.04 18.88 -23.06
N LEU A 31 -10.34 20.00 -22.85
CA LEU A 31 -9.07 20.27 -23.52
C LEU A 31 -7.96 19.36 -23.01
N LEU A 32 -7.24 18.72 -23.93
CA LEU A 32 -5.94 18.10 -23.76
C LEU A 32 -4.88 18.98 -24.47
N PRO A 33 -4.10 19.79 -23.73
CA PRO A 33 -3.06 20.61 -24.33
C PRO A 33 -2.04 19.78 -25.08
N PHE A 34 -1.47 20.31 -26.17
CA PHE A 34 -0.40 19.63 -26.92
C PHE A 34 0.80 19.27 -26.05
N THR A 35 1.12 20.09 -25.05
CA THR A 35 2.21 19.81 -24.09
C THR A 35 1.99 18.54 -23.27
N ASN A 36 0.73 18.11 -23.16
CA ASN A 36 0.29 16.95 -22.39
C ASN A 36 -0.25 15.83 -23.28
N SER A 37 -0.05 15.93 -24.59
CA SER A 37 -0.50 14.95 -25.58
C SER A 37 0.66 14.04 -25.99
N PRO A 38 0.43 12.73 -26.20
CA PRO A 38 1.38 11.89 -26.91
C PRO A 38 1.57 12.37 -28.35
N LEU A 39 2.68 11.95 -28.96
CA LEU A 39 2.93 12.12 -30.38
C LEU A 39 2.05 11.14 -31.15
N ASP A 40 1.53 11.57 -32.30
CA ASP A 40 0.76 10.76 -33.25
C ASP A 40 -0.59 10.22 -32.70
N ILE A 41 -1.54 11.13 -32.46
CA ILE A 41 -2.94 10.79 -32.18
C ILE A 41 -3.86 11.50 -33.17
N ASP A 42 -4.93 10.80 -33.58
CA ASP A 42 -5.89 11.28 -34.57
C ASP A 42 -7.29 11.48 -33.95
N ILE A 43 -8.11 12.29 -34.62
CA ILE A 43 -9.53 12.42 -34.25
C ILE A 43 -10.21 11.05 -34.37
N GLY A 44 -10.94 10.66 -33.33
CA GLY A 44 -11.60 9.35 -33.18
C GLY A 44 -10.83 8.35 -32.31
N ASP A 45 -9.58 8.64 -31.95
CA ASP A 45 -8.82 7.77 -31.04
C ASP A 45 -9.33 7.89 -29.59
N GLU A 46 -9.28 6.78 -28.86
CA GLU A 46 -9.50 6.76 -27.40
C GLU A 46 -8.18 6.88 -26.65
N LEU A 47 -8.13 7.79 -25.67
CA LEU A 47 -6.95 8.05 -24.87
C LEU A 47 -7.25 7.95 -23.37
N GLU A 48 -6.36 7.28 -22.63
CA GLU A 48 -6.37 7.32 -21.17
C GLU A 48 -5.77 8.64 -20.69
N VAL A 49 -6.58 9.47 -20.03
CA VAL A 49 -6.20 10.78 -19.53
C VAL A 49 -6.63 10.97 -18.08
N PHE A 50 -5.84 11.74 -17.33
CA PHE A 50 -6.25 12.23 -16.02
C PHE A 50 -6.99 13.56 -16.16
N ILE A 51 -8.18 13.67 -15.57
CA ILE A 51 -8.98 14.90 -15.61
C ILE A 51 -8.77 15.67 -14.32
N TYR A 52 -8.40 16.94 -14.40
CA TYR A 52 -8.19 17.80 -13.23
C TYR A 52 -8.55 19.26 -13.52
N LEU A 53 -8.32 20.13 -12.54
CA LEU A 53 -8.49 21.57 -12.68
C LEU A 53 -7.14 22.25 -12.82
N ASP A 54 -6.94 23.04 -13.87
CA ASP A 54 -5.73 23.85 -14.06
C ASP A 54 -5.63 25.01 -13.03
N SER A 55 -4.64 25.89 -13.17
CA SER A 55 -4.47 27.04 -12.28
C SER A 55 -5.58 28.10 -12.39
N GLU A 56 -6.42 28.04 -13.43
CA GLU A 56 -7.56 28.93 -13.66
C GLU A 56 -8.90 28.24 -13.31
N ASP A 57 -8.84 27.10 -12.61
CA ASP A 57 -9.99 26.26 -12.23
C ASP A 57 -10.82 25.76 -13.42
N ARG A 58 -10.18 25.58 -14.59
CA ARG A 58 -10.81 24.96 -15.78
C ARG A 58 -10.57 23.45 -15.79
N ILE A 59 -11.58 22.69 -16.19
CA ILE A 59 -11.45 21.25 -16.40
C ILE A 59 -10.53 21.01 -17.60
N ILE A 60 -9.49 20.22 -17.38
CA ILE A 60 -8.47 19.92 -18.37
C ILE A 60 -8.04 18.45 -18.25
N ALA A 61 -7.62 17.86 -19.36
CA ALA A 61 -7.07 16.53 -19.45
C ALA A 61 -5.54 16.58 -19.54
N THR A 62 -4.88 15.53 -19.07
CA THR A 62 -3.44 15.34 -19.20
C THR A 62 -3.08 13.86 -19.31
N THR A 63 -2.03 13.55 -20.07
CA THR A 63 -1.39 12.22 -20.05
C THR A 63 -0.18 12.18 -19.12
N GLN A 64 0.13 13.27 -18.42
CA GLN A 64 1.16 13.28 -17.39
C GLN A 64 0.85 12.24 -16.30
N LYS A 65 1.90 11.60 -15.80
CA LYS A 65 1.77 10.60 -14.74
C LYS A 65 1.42 11.27 -13.41
N VAL A 66 0.16 11.17 -13.02
CA VAL A 66 -0.31 11.61 -11.70
C VAL A 66 0.20 10.70 -10.59
N LEU A 67 0.51 11.27 -9.42
CA LEU A 67 1.00 10.51 -8.25
C LEU A 67 -0.13 9.95 -7.36
N GLY A 68 -1.39 10.35 -7.61
CA GLY A 68 -2.57 9.82 -6.93
C GLY A 68 -3.88 10.43 -7.43
N ALA A 69 -4.96 9.66 -7.40
CA ALA A 69 -6.29 10.10 -7.81
C ALA A 69 -7.21 10.43 -6.62
N VAL A 70 -8.34 11.10 -6.89
CA VAL A 70 -9.41 11.33 -5.91
C VAL A 70 -9.91 9.99 -5.37
N GLY A 71 -9.95 9.89 -4.04
CA GLY A 71 -10.27 8.67 -3.30
C GLY A 71 -9.06 7.84 -2.91
N GLU A 72 -7.85 8.19 -3.35
CA GLU A 72 -6.63 7.46 -3.00
C GLU A 72 -5.86 8.07 -1.83
N PHE A 73 -5.03 7.22 -1.22
CA PHE A 73 -4.11 7.57 -0.14
C PHE A 73 -2.68 7.43 -0.64
N VAL A 74 -1.95 8.55 -0.69
CA VAL A 74 -0.63 8.61 -1.34
C VAL A 74 0.36 9.44 -0.54
N MET A 75 1.64 9.08 -0.62
CA MET A 75 2.75 9.86 -0.06
C MET A 75 3.15 10.93 -1.07
N LEU A 76 3.01 12.20 -0.71
CA LEU A 76 3.41 13.31 -1.57
C LEU A 76 4.38 14.23 -0.83
N LYS A 77 5.31 14.83 -1.58
CA LYS A 77 6.33 15.75 -1.08
C LYS A 77 5.79 17.18 -1.03
N VAL A 78 6.04 17.90 0.06
CA VAL A 78 5.68 19.32 0.16
C VAL A 78 6.66 20.16 -0.67
N LYS A 79 6.16 20.87 -1.67
CA LYS A 79 6.95 21.79 -2.50
C LYS A 79 6.98 23.21 -1.93
N GLN A 80 5.86 23.68 -1.39
CA GLN A 80 5.77 25.01 -0.79
C GLN A 80 4.72 25.06 0.32
N VAL A 81 4.83 26.07 1.19
CA VAL A 81 3.84 26.40 2.23
C VAL A 81 3.61 27.90 2.19
N ASN A 82 2.35 28.34 2.21
CA ASN A 82 1.98 29.75 2.19
C ASN A 82 0.85 30.04 3.21
N ASN A 83 0.14 31.16 3.04
CA ASN A 83 -0.93 31.58 3.95
C ASN A 83 -2.22 30.74 3.90
N VAL A 84 -2.43 29.91 2.87
CA VAL A 84 -3.63 29.06 2.75
C VAL A 84 -3.37 27.59 3.14
N GLY A 85 -2.12 27.14 3.05
CA GLY A 85 -1.75 25.79 3.42
C GLY A 85 -0.44 25.33 2.80
N ALA A 86 -0.29 24.02 2.66
CA ALA A 86 0.84 23.37 2.03
C ALA A 86 0.47 22.87 0.64
N PHE A 87 1.40 22.95 -0.30
CA PHE A 87 1.22 22.46 -1.67
C PHE A 87 2.15 21.28 -1.88
N LEU A 88 1.56 20.16 -2.25
CA LEU A 88 2.21 18.89 -2.45
C LEU A 88 2.49 18.66 -3.94
N ASP A 89 3.63 18.07 -4.25
CA ASP A 89 3.94 17.57 -5.57
C ASP A 89 2.92 16.52 -5.98
N TRP A 90 2.12 16.80 -7.00
CA TRP A 90 1.09 15.90 -7.50
C TRP A 90 1.55 15.12 -8.75
N GLY A 91 2.76 15.42 -9.26
CA GLY A 91 3.23 14.95 -10.55
C GLY A 91 2.59 15.64 -11.75
N LEU A 92 1.84 16.73 -11.52
CA LEU A 92 1.20 17.56 -12.53
C LEU A 92 1.73 19.00 -12.48
N ASP A 93 1.42 19.81 -13.50
CA ASP A 93 1.77 21.22 -13.55
C ASP A 93 1.25 22.02 -12.33
N LYS A 94 0.11 21.58 -11.77
CA LYS A 94 -0.49 22.13 -10.56
C LYS A 94 -0.16 21.27 -9.34
N ASP A 95 0.35 21.92 -8.30
CA ASP A 95 0.54 21.29 -7.00
C ASP A 95 -0.80 21.12 -6.24
N LEU A 96 -0.90 20.05 -5.44
CA LEU A 96 -2.10 19.72 -4.67
C LEU A 96 -2.12 20.44 -3.32
N LEU A 97 -3.13 21.27 -3.08
CA LEU A 97 -3.29 22.00 -1.83
C LEU A 97 -3.77 21.09 -0.68
N VAL A 98 -3.13 21.20 0.47
CA VAL A 98 -3.60 20.76 1.79
C VAL A 98 -3.85 22.00 2.67
N PRO A 99 -5.13 22.42 2.82
CA PRO A 99 -5.48 23.57 3.65
C PRO A 99 -5.07 23.36 5.11
N TYR A 100 -4.79 24.43 5.85
CA TYR A 100 -4.46 24.32 7.28
C TYR A 100 -5.54 23.61 8.11
N SER A 101 -6.82 23.79 7.76
CA SER A 101 -7.95 23.10 8.39
C SER A 101 -7.91 21.58 8.20
N GLU A 102 -7.15 21.09 7.22
CA GLU A 102 -7.01 19.67 6.85
C GLU A 102 -5.62 19.10 7.19
N GLN A 103 -4.82 19.86 7.93
CA GLN A 103 -3.55 19.42 8.50
C GLN A 103 -3.75 18.91 9.93
N ARG A 104 -3.31 17.68 10.21
CA ARG A 104 -3.24 17.13 11.58
C ARG A 104 -2.06 17.74 12.34
N ILE A 105 -0.96 17.99 11.62
CA ILE A 105 0.24 18.68 12.08
C ILE A 105 0.72 19.62 10.97
N PRO A 106 1.42 20.72 11.29
CA PRO A 106 2.00 21.59 10.27
C PRO A 106 2.93 20.83 9.31
N LEU A 107 2.67 20.95 8.01
CA LEU A 107 3.49 20.33 6.97
C LEU A 107 4.75 21.16 6.69
N GLN A 108 5.86 20.47 6.43
CA GLN A 108 7.17 21.10 6.22
C GLN A 108 7.67 20.87 4.79
N VAL A 109 8.14 21.95 4.16
CA VAL A 109 8.75 21.91 2.82
C VAL A 109 9.85 20.85 2.75
N GLY A 110 9.85 20.08 1.66
CA GLY A 110 10.83 19.03 1.39
C GLY A 110 10.53 17.67 2.04
N ARG A 111 9.58 17.60 2.99
CA ARG A 111 9.14 16.33 3.60
C ARG A 111 7.97 15.71 2.85
N GLU A 112 7.78 14.41 3.05
CA GLU A 112 6.65 13.66 2.48
C GLU A 112 5.63 13.28 3.55
N TYR A 113 4.36 13.31 3.16
CA TYR A 113 3.25 12.99 4.06
C TYR A 113 2.22 12.12 3.34
N LEU A 114 1.67 11.16 4.08
CA LEU A 114 0.52 10.39 3.62
C LEU A 114 -0.72 11.28 3.67
N VAL A 115 -1.37 11.45 2.53
CA VAL A 115 -2.60 12.24 2.40
C VAL A 115 -3.69 11.46 1.71
N ALA A 116 -4.94 11.79 2.00
CA ALA A 116 -6.10 11.40 1.22
C ALA A 116 -6.43 12.51 0.22
N ILE A 117 -6.58 12.17 -1.06
CA ILE A 117 -7.02 13.11 -2.10
C ILE A 117 -8.54 13.04 -2.20
N TYR A 118 -9.21 14.19 -2.20
CA TYR A 118 -10.66 14.24 -2.29
C TYR A 118 -11.15 15.44 -3.10
N LEU A 119 -12.38 15.33 -3.60
CA LEU A 119 -13.08 16.43 -4.24
C LEU A 119 -13.87 17.21 -3.18
N ASP A 120 -13.48 18.46 -2.94
CA ASP A 120 -14.26 19.40 -2.15
C ASP A 120 -15.53 19.77 -2.93
N ARG A 121 -16.68 19.25 -2.47
CA ARG A 121 -17.97 19.45 -3.12
C ARG A 121 -18.53 20.86 -2.96
N ILE A 122 -18.03 21.65 -2.01
CA ILE A 122 -18.49 23.02 -1.78
C ILE A 122 -17.91 23.93 -2.87
N HIS A 123 -16.63 23.78 -3.14
CA HIS A 123 -15.90 24.63 -4.08
C HIS A 123 -15.57 23.96 -5.42
N GLY A 124 -15.87 22.68 -5.58
CA GLY A 124 -15.59 21.91 -6.79
C GLY A 124 -14.10 21.62 -7.02
N ARG A 125 -13.24 21.80 -6.00
CA ARG A 125 -11.78 21.70 -6.13
C ARG A 125 -11.25 20.35 -5.66
N ILE A 126 -10.23 19.85 -6.34
CA ILE A 126 -9.46 18.69 -5.85
C ILE A 126 -8.44 19.20 -4.83
N THR A 127 -8.42 18.58 -3.66
CA THR A 127 -7.55 18.94 -2.54
C THR A 127 -7.14 17.68 -1.77
N ALA A 128 -6.29 17.81 -0.77
CA ALA A 128 -5.84 16.72 0.06
C ALA A 128 -5.96 17.03 1.56
N THR A 129 -6.00 15.97 2.37
CA THR A 129 -6.01 16.04 3.83
C THR A 129 -5.07 15.03 4.45
N THR A 130 -4.49 15.38 5.60
CA THR A 130 -3.78 14.41 6.46
C THR A 130 -4.69 13.83 7.56
N LYS A 131 -5.95 14.29 7.64
CA LYS A 131 -6.95 13.80 8.58
C LYS A 131 -7.66 12.57 7.98
N LEU A 132 -6.91 11.49 7.86
CA LEU A 132 -7.31 10.29 7.11
C LEU A 132 -8.60 9.64 7.63
N ASP A 133 -8.88 9.72 8.94
CA ASP A 133 -10.05 9.06 9.56
C ASP A 133 -11.40 9.53 8.98
N ARG A 134 -11.48 10.69 8.32
CA ARG A 134 -12.70 11.17 7.64
C ARG A 134 -12.93 10.52 6.27
N HIS A 135 -11.91 9.89 5.71
CA HIS A 135 -11.92 9.35 4.35
C HIS A 135 -11.85 7.82 4.33
N VAL A 136 -11.84 7.18 5.50
CA VAL A 136 -11.77 5.73 5.67
C VAL A 136 -13.01 5.28 6.47
N ASP A 137 -13.47 4.04 6.22
CA ASP A 137 -14.66 3.42 6.81
C ASP A 137 -15.99 4.13 6.48
N ASN A 138 -16.06 4.80 5.34
CA ASN A 138 -17.27 5.49 4.86
C ASN A 138 -18.34 4.53 4.29
N THR A 139 -17.99 3.25 4.11
CA THR A 139 -18.92 2.21 3.65
C THR A 139 -18.76 0.94 4.49
N PRO A 140 -19.73 0.01 4.48
CA PRO A 140 -19.58 -1.26 5.18
C PRO A 140 -18.49 -2.13 4.56
N ALA A 141 -17.59 -2.65 5.38
CA ALA A 141 -16.55 -3.59 4.97
C ALA A 141 -17.15 -4.94 4.54
N ARG A 142 -17.25 -5.18 3.23
CA ARG A 142 -17.80 -6.42 2.64
C ARG A 142 -16.71 -7.22 1.95
N TYR A 143 -15.80 -7.78 2.74
CA TYR A 143 -14.71 -8.61 2.25
C TYR A 143 -14.92 -10.09 2.58
N LYS A 144 -14.41 -10.98 1.72
CA LYS A 144 -14.36 -12.41 1.98
C LYS A 144 -13.07 -12.77 2.71
N ILE A 145 -13.15 -13.79 3.57
CA ILE A 145 -11.95 -14.40 4.16
C ILE A 145 -11.03 -14.85 3.02
N HIS A 146 -9.74 -14.53 3.15
CA HIS A 146 -8.65 -14.81 2.19
C HIS A 146 -8.71 -14.06 0.86
N GLU A 147 -9.60 -13.08 0.73
CA GLU A 147 -9.63 -12.19 -0.44
C GLU A 147 -8.32 -11.40 -0.55
N GLN A 148 -7.74 -11.35 -1.76
CA GLN A 148 -6.57 -10.52 -2.04
C GLN A 148 -6.99 -9.05 -2.09
N VAL A 149 -6.27 -8.21 -1.36
CA VAL A 149 -6.52 -6.77 -1.26
C VAL A 149 -5.21 -5.98 -1.39
N GLU A 150 -5.32 -4.71 -1.73
CA GLU A 150 -4.24 -3.74 -1.61
C GLU A 150 -4.29 -3.09 -0.23
N ILE A 151 -3.13 -2.97 0.43
CA ILE A 151 -3.01 -2.23 1.68
C ILE A 151 -2.02 -1.08 1.56
N THR A 152 -2.32 0.01 2.27
CA THR A 152 -1.44 1.16 2.44
C THR A 152 -1.11 1.30 3.92
N PRO A 153 0.12 0.99 4.37
CA PRO A 153 0.51 1.13 5.76
C PRO A 153 0.48 2.60 6.20
N VAL A 154 -0.11 2.88 7.36
CA VAL A 154 -0.26 4.25 7.89
C VAL A 154 0.65 4.51 9.08
N ASP A 155 0.42 3.85 10.21
CA ASP A 155 1.20 4.07 11.44
C ASP A 155 1.35 2.77 12.24
N PRO A 156 2.48 2.57 12.95
CA PRO A 156 2.62 1.48 13.91
C PRO A 156 1.71 1.69 15.13
N THR A 157 1.33 0.58 15.75
CA THR A 157 0.48 0.52 16.95
C THR A 157 1.01 -0.55 17.92
N ASP A 158 0.47 -0.61 19.13
CA ASP A 158 0.86 -1.63 20.11
C ASP A 158 0.54 -3.06 19.64
N LEU A 159 -0.55 -3.24 18.88
CA LEU A 159 -0.99 -4.54 18.38
C LEU A 159 -0.28 -4.95 17.08
N GLY A 160 0.26 -4.01 16.33
CA GLY A 160 0.71 -4.24 14.95
C GLY A 160 0.82 -2.95 14.16
N TYR A 161 0.38 -2.97 12.91
CA TYR A 161 0.42 -1.83 12.01
C TYR A 161 -0.99 -1.47 11.53
N LYS A 162 -1.36 -0.19 11.64
CA LYS A 162 -2.63 0.33 11.10
C LYS A 162 -2.46 0.54 9.60
N VAL A 163 -3.35 -0.04 8.80
CA VAL A 163 -3.29 0.00 7.33
C VAL A 163 -4.63 0.42 6.75
N ILE A 164 -4.63 1.00 5.55
CA ILE A 164 -5.85 1.27 4.77
C ILE A 164 -6.00 0.15 3.74
N VAL A 165 -7.17 -0.47 3.67
CA VAL A 165 -7.51 -1.58 2.77
C VAL A 165 -8.30 -1.04 1.59
N ASN A 166 -7.82 -1.30 0.36
CA ASN A 166 -8.43 -0.87 -0.91
C ASN A 166 -8.88 0.60 -0.91
N ASN A 167 -8.05 1.49 -0.36
CA ASN A 167 -8.34 2.93 -0.21
C ASN A 167 -9.69 3.24 0.47
N SER A 168 -10.22 2.34 1.30
CA SER A 168 -11.59 2.44 1.79
C SER A 168 -11.76 2.16 3.27
N HIS A 169 -11.08 1.15 3.82
CA HIS A 169 -11.36 0.68 5.18
C HIS A 169 -10.12 0.59 6.06
N TRP A 170 -10.29 0.72 7.37
CA TRP A 170 -9.21 0.50 8.31
C TRP A 170 -8.96 -1.00 8.52
N GLY A 171 -7.69 -1.38 8.51
CA GLY A 171 -7.22 -2.72 8.83
C GLY A 171 -6.05 -2.71 9.81
N VAL A 172 -5.78 -3.88 10.38
CA VAL A 172 -4.65 -4.13 11.26
C VAL A 172 -3.86 -5.34 10.76
N VAL A 173 -2.57 -5.14 10.57
CA VAL A 173 -1.59 -6.23 10.42
C VAL A 173 -0.97 -6.47 11.79
N TYR A 174 -1.19 -7.64 12.39
CA TYR A 174 -0.65 -7.93 13.72
C TYR A 174 0.86 -8.17 13.71
N LYS A 175 1.55 -7.86 14.82
CA LYS A 175 3.01 -8.01 14.95
C LYS A 175 3.52 -9.40 14.60
N ASN A 176 2.75 -10.45 14.93
CA ASN A 176 3.11 -11.84 14.65
C ASN A 176 3.05 -12.21 13.15
N GLU A 177 2.47 -11.36 12.31
CA GLU A 177 2.39 -11.52 10.85
C GLU A 177 3.44 -10.66 10.11
N MET A 178 4.19 -9.80 10.83
CA MET A 178 5.16 -8.85 10.26
C MET A 178 6.52 -9.50 9.98
N PHE A 179 6.57 -10.49 9.09
CA PHE A 179 7.83 -11.03 8.56
C PHE A 179 8.41 -10.19 7.41
N LYS A 180 7.62 -9.25 6.87
CA LYS A 180 8.01 -8.25 5.86
C LYS A 180 7.96 -6.86 6.46
N LYS A 181 8.87 -5.98 6.02
CA LYS A 181 8.88 -4.57 6.42
C LYS A 181 7.68 -3.86 5.80
N LEU A 182 6.93 -3.13 6.63
CA LEU A 182 5.86 -2.23 6.17
C LEU A 182 6.41 -0.81 6.14
N ASN A 183 6.52 -0.23 4.94
CA ASN A 183 6.85 1.18 4.79
C ASN A 183 5.56 1.99 4.67
N ARG A 184 5.53 3.12 5.37
CA ARG A 184 4.38 4.02 5.40
C ARG A 184 4.04 4.53 4.01
N GLY A 185 2.79 4.39 3.61
CA GLY A 185 2.27 4.83 2.32
C GLY A 185 2.60 3.93 1.13
N GLU A 186 3.41 2.89 1.31
CA GLU A 186 3.75 1.97 0.22
C GLU A 186 2.64 0.93 0.02
N LYS A 187 1.96 1.04 -1.12
CA LYS A 187 0.92 0.09 -1.53
C LYS A 187 1.52 -1.31 -1.75
N GLN A 188 0.89 -2.33 -1.17
CA GLN A 188 1.30 -3.72 -1.40
C GLN A 188 0.11 -4.69 -1.31
N LYS A 189 0.28 -5.86 -1.92
CA LYS A 189 -0.72 -6.94 -1.86
C LYS A 189 -0.74 -7.58 -0.48
N ALA A 190 -1.93 -7.87 0.01
CA ALA A 190 -2.18 -8.57 1.25
C ALA A 190 -3.50 -9.37 1.13
N TYR A 191 -3.89 -10.04 2.21
CA TYR A 191 -5.08 -10.90 2.23
C TYR A 191 -5.92 -10.65 3.48
N ILE A 192 -7.23 -10.78 3.33
CA ILE A 192 -8.16 -10.64 4.45
C ILE A 192 -8.05 -11.88 5.35
N GLN A 193 -7.69 -11.69 6.62
CA GLN A 193 -7.75 -12.76 7.61
C GLN A 193 -9.20 -13.00 8.06
N LYS A 194 -9.87 -11.90 8.46
CA LYS A 194 -11.28 -11.87 8.83
C LYS A 194 -11.77 -10.42 8.90
N VAL A 195 -13.06 -10.24 8.70
CA VAL A 195 -13.78 -9.02 9.06
C VAL A 195 -14.42 -9.27 10.43
N ARG A 196 -14.18 -8.38 11.39
CA ARG A 196 -14.69 -8.50 12.76
C ARG A 196 -16.12 -7.96 12.87
N GLU A 197 -16.79 -8.29 13.98
CA GLU A 197 -18.14 -7.79 14.28
C GLU A 197 -18.19 -6.26 14.41
N ASP A 198 -17.09 -5.64 14.85
CA ASP A 198 -16.94 -4.17 14.96
C ASP A 198 -16.57 -3.51 13.61
N GLY A 199 -16.57 -4.25 12.51
CA GLY A 199 -16.25 -3.76 11.16
C GLY A 199 -14.76 -3.65 10.86
N LYS A 200 -13.87 -3.83 11.85
CA LYS A 200 -12.42 -3.78 11.63
C LYS A 200 -11.92 -5.02 10.89
N ILE A 201 -10.84 -4.84 10.15
CA ILE A 201 -10.32 -5.87 9.26
C ILE A 201 -8.95 -6.36 9.74
N ASP A 202 -8.80 -7.66 9.86
CA ASP A 202 -7.52 -8.30 10.14
C ASP A 202 -6.86 -8.70 8.83
N ILE A 203 -5.56 -8.42 8.70
CA ILE A 203 -4.82 -8.57 7.45
C ILE A 203 -3.66 -9.55 7.61
N LEU A 204 -3.47 -10.40 6.59
CA LEU A 204 -2.32 -11.26 6.38
C LEU A 204 -1.43 -10.69 5.27
N LEU A 205 -0.12 -10.62 5.48
CA LEU A 205 0.83 -10.17 4.45
C LEU A 205 1.18 -11.26 3.43
N ASN A 206 0.82 -12.50 3.70
CA ASN A 206 1.11 -13.67 2.87
C ASN A 206 -0.16 -14.45 2.54
N GLU A 207 -0.10 -15.21 1.46
CA GLU A 207 -1.23 -15.98 0.97
C GLU A 207 -1.66 -17.07 1.96
N PRO A 208 -2.96 -17.16 2.29
CA PRO A 208 -3.50 -18.19 3.17
C PRO A 208 -3.26 -19.60 2.62
N GLY A 209 -2.80 -20.51 3.48
CA GLY A 209 -2.54 -21.91 3.10
C GLY A 209 -1.10 -22.18 2.61
N HIS A 210 -0.36 -21.15 2.18
CA HIS A 210 1.07 -21.28 1.84
C HIS A 210 2.03 -21.01 3.01
N GLY A 211 1.56 -20.46 4.14
CA GLY A 211 2.46 -19.85 5.14
C GLY A 211 2.67 -20.54 6.51
N LYS A 212 1.72 -21.30 7.08
CA LYS A 212 1.82 -21.61 8.53
C LYS A 212 2.94 -22.57 8.96
N VAL A 213 3.50 -23.35 8.04
CA VAL A 213 4.65 -24.22 8.33
C VAL A 213 5.87 -23.87 7.49
N SER A 214 5.66 -23.30 6.29
CA SER A 214 6.73 -22.83 5.40
C SER A 214 7.46 -21.61 5.95
N ASP A 215 6.74 -20.61 6.49
CA ASP A 215 7.36 -19.33 6.89
C ASP A 215 8.23 -19.48 8.13
N PHE A 216 7.78 -20.22 9.15
CA PHE A 216 8.62 -20.48 10.32
C PHE A 216 9.85 -21.36 9.97
N SER A 217 9.74 -22.25 8.98
CA SER A 217 10.90 -23.01 8.49
C SER A 217 11.99 -22.09 7.93
N GLN A 218 11.60 -21.04 7.19
CA GLN A 218 12.56 -20.05 6.70
C GLN A 218 13.14 -19.18 7.82
N VAL A 219 12.31 -18.76 8.79
CA VAL A 219 12.77 -18.01 9.98
C VAL A 219 13.77 -18.85 10.79
N LEU A 220 13.45 -20.12 11.05
CA LEU A 220 14.32 -21.05 11.74
C LEU A 220 15.65 -21.24 11.01
N LEU A 221 15.62 -21.37 9.68
CA LEU A 221 16.82 -21.47 8.85
C LEU A 221 17.68 -20.19 8.90
N SER A 222 17.04 -19.02 8.82
CA SER A 222 17.75 -17.74 8.92
C SER A 222 18.43 -17.60 10.29
N GLU A 223 17.75 -17.98 11.36
CA GLU A 223 18.31 -17.91 12.72
C GLU A 223 19.47 -18.89 12.90
N LEU A 224 19.35 -20.11 12.38
CA LEU A 224 20.45 -21.08 12.34
C LEU A 224 21.68 -20.51 11.61
N ASN A 225 21.48 -19.89 10.44
CA ASN A 225 22.57 -19.28 9.67
C ASN A 225 23.25 -18.13 10.42
N LYS A 226 22.50 -17.28 11.13
CA LYS A 226 23.10 -16.22 11.98
C LYS A 226 23.97 -16.78 13.10
N HIS A 227 23.63 -17.97 13.61
CA HIS A 227 24.40 -18.68 14.63
C HIS A 227 25.49 -19.59 14.06
N GLY A 228 25.96 -19.31 12.83
CA GLY A 228 27.04 -20.09 12.20
C GLY A 228 26.60 -21.47 11.74
N GLY A 229 25.32 -21.64 11.42
CA GLY A 229 24.75 -22.88 10.90
C GLY A 229 24.44 -23.93 11.96
N PHE A 230 24.65 -23.65 13.25
CA PHE A 230 24.37 -24.60 14.33
C PHE A 230 23.66 -23.94 15.51
N MET A 231 22.63 -24.60 16.05
CA MET A 231 22.04 -24.22 17.32
C MET A 231 21.75 -25.45 18.20
N PRO A 232 22.01 -25.38 19.52
CA PRO A 232 21.79 -26.48 20.46
C PRO A 232 20.30 -26.61 20.85
N VAL A 233 19.42 -26.59 19.86
CA VAL A 233 17.97 -26.78 20.02
C VAL A 233 17.54 -28.01 19.24
N THR A 234 16.54 -28.74 19.72
CA THR A 234 15.97 -29.92 19.04
C THR A 234 14.48 -30.02 19.32
N ASP A 235 13.81 -31.02 18.74
CA ASP A 235 12.41 -31.33 19.07
C ASP A 235 12.21 -31.74 20.54
N LYS A 236 13.29 -32.06 21.26
CA LYS A 236 13.30 -32.36 22.69
C LYS A 236 13.42 -31.11 23.57
N THR A 237 13.85 -29.97 23.03
CA THR A 237 13.96 -28.70 23.79
C THR A 237 12.62 -28.37 24.45
N ASP A 238 12.68 -27.83 25.66
CA ASP A 238 11.48 -27.54 26.45
C ASP A 238 10.62 -26.45 25.76
N PRO A 239 9.28 -26.53 25.89
CA PRO A 239 8.38 -25.58 25.24
C PRO A 239 8.63 -24.12 25.60
N GLU A 240 9.05 -23.83 26.84
CA GLU A 240 9.30 -22.47 27.32
C GLU A 240 10.53 -21.85 26.65
N THR A 241 11.60 -22.62 26.51
CA THR A 241 12.81 -22.23 25.78
C THR A 241 12.52 -22.03 24.29
N ILE A 242 11.71 -22.89 23.66
CA ILE A 242 11.30 -22.71 22.26
C ILE A 242 10.47 -21.43 22.09
N ALA A 243 9.53 -21.18 23.01
CA ALA A 243 8.72 -19.96 22.98
C ALA A 243 9.58 -18.71 23.19
N ARG A 244 10.56 -18.76 24.10
CA ARG A 244 11.48 -17.65 24.38
C ARG A 244 12.41 -17.34 23.20
N LEU A 245 12.93 -18.37 22.54
CA LEU A 245 13.89 -18.21 21.44
C LEU A 245 13.21 -17.83 20.12
N PHE A 246 12.03 -18.40 19.85
CA PHE A 246 11.42 -18.34 18.51
C PHE A 246 10.02 -17.73 18.49
N GLY A 247 9.41 -17.44 19.65
CA GLY A 247 8.07 -16.87 19.73
C GLY A 247 6.96 -17.82 19.24
N VAL A 248 7.24 -19.12 19.10
CA VAL A 248 6.31 -20.12 18.56
C VAL A 248 6.06 -21.27 19.52
N SER A 249 4.94 -21.97 19.30
CA SER A 249 4.64 -23.20 20.03
C SER A 249 5.60 -24.35 19.66
N LYS A 250 5.84 -25.29 20.59
CA LYS A 250 6.62 -26.51 20.34
C LYS A 250 6.07 -27.34 19.16
N LYS A 251 4.76 -27.30 18.93
CA LYS A 251 4.11 -27.96 17.79
C LYS A 251 4.55 -27.33 16.46
N THR A 252 4.50 -26.00 16.38
CA THR A 252 4.96 -25.24 15.20
C THR A 252 6.45 -25.47 14.94
N PHE A 253 7.26 -25.43 16.01
CA PHE A 253 8.71 -25.69 15.92
C PHE A 253 9.02 -27.08 15.37
N LYS A 254 8.41 -28.13 15.93
CA LYS A 254 8.60 -29.52 15.46
C LYS A 254 8.19 -29.69 14.00
N SER A 255 7.12 -29.01 13.59
CA SER A 255 6.64 -29.05 12.21
C SER A 255 7.64 -28.44 11.23
N ALA A 256 8.28 -27.31 11.58
CA ALA A 256 9.28 -26.66 10.75
C ALA A 256 10.61 -27.44 10.69
N VAL A 257 11.09 -27.94 11.83
CA VAL A 257 12.26 -28.85 11.87
C VAL A 257 12.02 -30.05 10.94
N GLY A 258 10.83 -30.65 11.02
CA GLY A 258 10.48 -31.78 10.15
C GLY A 258 10.44 -31.43 8.66
N GLN A 259 10.03 -30.22 8.28
CA GLN A 259 10.04 -29.79 6.88
C GLN A 259 11.45 -29.54 6.36
N LEU A 260 12.27 -28.81 7.11
CA LEU A 260 13.67 -28.54 6.72
C LEU A 260 14.49 -29.83 6.63
N PHE A 261 14.27 -30.77 7.56
CA PHE A 261 14.91 -32.08 7.55
C PHE A 261 14.48 -32.90 6.32
N LYS A 262 13.18 -32.95 5.99
CA LYS A 262 12.67 -33.63 4.79
C LYS A 262 13.19 -33.03 3.48
N LYS A 263 13.43 -31.71 3.46
CA LYS A 263 14.03 -31.01 2.31
C LYS A 263 15.55 -31.18 2.23
N GLY A 264 16.17 -31.85 3.20
CA GLY A 264 17.61 -32.04 3.25
C GLY A 264 18.40 -30.75 3.53
N ILE A 265 17.78 -29.72 4.10
CA ILE A 265 18.43 -28.43 4.37
C ILE A 265 19.16 -28.44 5.72
N ILE A 266 18.65 -29.21 6.68
CA ILE A 266 19.24 -29.34 8.02
C ILE A 266 19.38 -30.81 8.41
N ASP A 267 20.35 -31.10 9.28
CA ASP A 267 20.49 -32.35 10.02
C ASP A 267 20.28 -32.14 11.51
N ILE A 268 19.94 -33.24 12.19
CA ILE A 268 19.86 -33.30 13.65
C ILE A 268 21.10 -34.04 14.15
N VAL A 269 22.04 -33.30 14.72
CA VAL A 269 23.27 -33.85 15.29
C VAL A 269 22.92 -34.55 16.60
N LYS A 270 23.21 -35.85 16.68
CA LYS A 270 22.90 -36.70 17.85
C LYS A 270 24.11 -37.06 18.72
N THR A 271 25.31 -36.73 18.26
CA THR A 271 26.58 -37.13 18.89
C THR A 271 27.46 -35.89 19.07
N GLY A 272 27.96 -35.63 20.28
CA GLY A 272 28.64 -34.36 20.61
C GLY A 272 27.65 -33.28 21.04
N ASN A 273 27.76 -32.07 20.46
CA ASN A 273 26.81 -30.98 20.71
C ASN A 273 25.48 -31.27 20.01
N VAL A 274 24.50 -31.76 20.77
CA VAL A 274 23.16 -32.10 20.25
C VAL A 274 22.44 -30.84 19.79
N GLY A 275 22.00 -30.79 18.53
CA GLY A 275 21.39 -29.59 17.95
C GLY A 275 20.93 -29.74 16.51
N LEU A 276 20.40 -28.66 15.95
CA LEU A 276 20.13 -28.51 14.53
C LEU A 276 21.37 -27.96 13.83
N GLN A 277 21.74 -28.55 12.70
CA GLN A 277 22.84 -28.09 11.86
C GLN A 277 22.37 -27.89 10.43
N VAL A 278 22.71 -26.76 9.81
CA VAL A 278 22.47 -26.50 8.39
C VAL A 278 23.47 -27.30 7.56
N LYS A 279 23.01 -27.91 6.46
CA LYS A 279 23.91 -28.54 5.49
C LYS A 279 24.52 -27.47 4.62
N ASP A 280 25.84 -27.52 4.46
CA ASP A 280 26.52 -26.70 3.46
C ASP A 280 25.98 -27.08 2.08
N SER A 281 25.66 -26.06 1.28
CA SER A 281 25.29 -26.24 -0.12
C SER A 281 26.57 -26.51 -0.89
N GLU A 282 26.76 -27.74 -1.39
CA GLU A 282 27.71 -27.99 -2.47
C GLU A 282 27.28 -27.26 -3.76
#